data_AF-A0A1V5NGF1-F1
#
_entry.id   AF-A0A1V5NGF1-F1
#
_cell.length_a   1.000
_cell.length_b   1.000
_cell.length_c   1.000
_cell.angle_alpha   90.00
_cell.angle_beta   90.00
_cell.angle_gamma   90.00
#
_symmetry.space_group_name_H-M   'P 1'
#
loop_
_entity.id
_entity.type
_entity.pdbx_description
1 polymer ?
#
loop_
_entity_poly.entity_id
_entity_poly.type
_entity_poly.pdbx_seq_one_letter_code
_entity_poly.pdbx_strand_id
1 'polypeptide(L)'
;MGYFSGYSNTIGSNNTGIGAYTLQNNTGNNNLALGYQAGMIRLTYSNCTFVGALAEANLNNFSNSTAIGYNAVVTASNQVKIGNALVTAIGGAVNWSVISDGRFKNDIKEDIPGLPFILALRPVSYNLNVISYLNHILPNGNVDSLIAADHNFKVKTQTRYTGFIAQEVEVAADKTGYDFSGVQKPSNEKDTYAVRYAEFVVPLVKAVQELASANELLVVTNKELEARINTINIRMAEIEKRLDDSLKTDTSGSIK
;
A
#
# COMPACT_ATOMS: atom_id res chain seq x y z
N MET A 1 34.68 20.08 -2.65
CA MET A 1 35.18 19.56 -3.94
C MET A 1 36.02 18.33 -3.63
N GLY A 2 35.61 17.14 -4.09
CA GLY A 2 36.25 15.86 -3.73
C GLY A 2 37.32 15.44 -4.74
N TYR A 3 38.31 14.69 -4.28
CA TYR A 3 39.29 14.01 -5.13
C TYR A 3 38.55 13.05 -6.07
N PHE A 4 38.62 13.29 -7.40
CA PHE A 4 37.88 12.62 -8.48
C PHE A 4 36.39 12.95 -8.67
N SER A 5 35.87 14.07 -8.19
CA SER A 5 34.49 14.44 -8.53
C SER A 5 34.38 14.90 -10.00
N GLY A 6 33.65 14.14 -10.83
CA GLY A 6 33.41 14.45 -12.25
C GLY A 6 34.56 14.14 -13.22
N TYR A 7 35.57 13.38 -12.82
CA TYR A 7 36.80 13.12 -13.61
C TYR A 7 36.55 12.42 -14.98
N SER A 8 35.35 11.93 -15.27
CA SER A 8 35.00 11.33 -16.57
C SER A 8 33.58 11.66 -17.08
N ASN A 9 32.99 12.81 -16.70
CA ASN A 9 31.77 13.29 -17.39
C ASN A 9 32.15 13.76 -18.80
N THR A 10 32.25 12.80 -19.72
CA THR A 10 32.76 13.03 -21.09
C THR A 10 31.69 13.58 -22.03
N ILE A 11 30.40 13.60 -21.63
CA ILE A 11 29.26 14.06 -22.47
C ILE A 11 28.16 14.82 -21.68
N GLY A 12 27.89 14.47 -20.41
CA GLY A 12 26.78 15.06 -19.62
C GLY A 12 27.06 16.46 -19.04
N SER A 13 26.05 17.32 -18.97
CA SER A 13 26.10 18.72 -18.51
C SER A 13 25.35 18.94 -17.18
N ASN A 14 25.74 19.97 -16.42
CA ASN A 14 25.11 20.41 -15.17
C ASN A 14 25.09 19.36 -14.04
N ASN A 15 26.11 18.52 -13.97
CA ASN A 15 26.25 17.50 -12.93
C ASN A 15 27.11 18.02 -11.76
N THR A 16 26.68 17.76 -10.53
CA THR A 16 27.45 18.06 -9.31
C THR A 16 27.82 16.76 -8.60
N GLY A 17 29.11 16.45 -8.55
CA GLY A 17 29.65 15.33 -7.76
C GLY A 17 30.48 15.84 -6.57
N ILE A 18 30.28 15.27 -5.39
CA ILE A 18 31.09 15.53 -4.20
C ILE A 18 31.37 14.20 -3.48
N GLY A 19 32.62 13.74 -3.55
CA GLY A 19 33.05 12.45 -3.00
C GLY A 19 33.89 11.69 -4.02
N ALA A 20 34.69 10.74 -3.55
CA ALA A 20 35.50 9.91 -4.43
C ALA A 20 34.61 8.99 -5.26
N TYR A 21 34.94 8.88 -6.56
CA TYR A 21 34.25 8.03 -7.53
C TYR A 21 32.75 8.38 -7.72
N THR A 22 32.37 9.64 -7.55
CA THR A 22 31.00 10.09 -7.81
C THR A 22 30.73 10.27 -9.31
N LEU A 23 29.55 9.86 -9.77
CA LEU A 23 29.07 10.02 -11.16
C LEU A 23 30.05 9.53 -12.24
N GLN A 24 30.88 8.53 -11.95
CA GLN A 24 31.87 8.07 -12.94
C GLN A 24 31.16 7.54 -14.19
N ASN A 25 31.56 8.05 -15.35
CA ASN A 25 31.03 7.62 -16.65
C ASN A 25 29.54 7.92 -16.90
N ASN A 26 28.94 8.84 -16.14
CA ASN A 26 27.58 9.31 -16.43
C ASN A 26 27.56 10.24 -17.65
N THR A 27 26.70 9.94 -18.62
CA THR A 27 26.48 10.76 -19.83
C THR A 27 25.18 11.57 -19.79
N GLY A 28 24.41 11.47 -18.70
CA GLY A 28 23.18 12.21 -18.52
C GLY A 28 23.39 13.58 -17.86
N ASN A 29 22.30 14.34 -17.74
CA ASN A 29 22.33 15.75 -17.34
C ASN A 29 21.64 16.00 -15.99
N ASN A 30 22.00 17.10 -15.35
CA ASN A 30 21.33 17.65 -14.15
C ASN A 30 21.30 16.67 -12.96
N ASN A 31 22.40 15.96 -12.71
CA ASN A 31 22.52 15.01 -11.61
C ASN A 31 23.28 15.59 -10.42
N LEU A 32 22.87 15.22 -9.20
CA LEU A 32 23.60 15.47 -7.97
C LEU A 32 24.06 14.14 -7.36
N ALA A 33 25.34 14.04 -6.99
CA ALA A 33 25.86 12.94 -6.20
C ALA A 33 26.74 13.44 -5.04
N LEU A 34 26.44 12.99 -3.82
CA LEU A 34 27.17 13.33 -2.60
C LEU A 34 27.46 12.05 -1.81
N GLY A 35 28.72 11.63 -1.75
CA GLY A 35 29.17 10.44 -1.03
C GLY A 35 30.19 9.60 -1.80
N TYR A 36 30.86 8.66 -1.13
CA TYR A 36 31.75 7.70 -1.79
C TYR A 36 30.94 6.82 -2.76
N GLN A 37 31.35 6.76 -4.03
CA GLN A 37 30.69 5.96 -5.08
C GLN A 37 29.19 6.26 -5.29
N ALA A 38 28.71 7.44 -4.93
CA ALA A 38 27.34 7.82 -5.23
C ALA A 38 27.14 8.03 -6.75
N GLY A 39 26.16 7.36 -7.34
CA GLY A 39 25.88 7.40 -8.78
C GLY A 39 26.98 6.76 -9.67
N MET A 40 27.87 5.93 -9.14
CA MET A 40 29.09 5.54 -9.85
C MET A 40 28.86 4.57 -11.03
N ILE A 41 27.96 3.60 -10.89
CA ILE A 41 28.02 2.36 -11.69
C ILE A 41 27.39 2.50 -13.08
N ARG A 42 26.54 3.51 -13.30
CA ARG A 42 25.61 3.57 -14.45
C ARG A 42 25.99 4.61 -15.49
N LEU A 43 25.81 4.25 -16.76
CA LEU A 43 26.25 5.04 -17.91
C LEU A 43 25.37 6.25 -18.17
N THR A 44 24.06 6.16 -17.93
CA THR A 44 23.14 7.25 -18.25
C THR A 44 21.99 7.28 -17.26
N TYR A 45 21.81 8.41 -16.59
CA TYR A 45 20.60 8.78 -15.86
C TYR A 45 20.57 10.32 -15.80
N SER A 46 19.38 10.93 -15.74
CA SER A 46 19.25 12.40 -15.78
C SER A 46 18.24 12.92 -14.76
N ASN A 47 18.49 14.10 -14.22
CA ASN A 47 17.65 14.69 -13.17
C ASN A 47 17.57 13.79 -11.92
N CYS A 48 18.68 13.14 -11.55
CA CYS A 48 18.75 12.25 -10.41
C CYS A 48 19.55 12.85 -9.25
N THR A 49 19.17 12.50 -8.02
CA THR A 49 19.87 12.92 -6.80
C THR A 49 20.29 11.72 -5.98
N PHE A 50 21.59 11.55 -5.73
CA PHE A 50 22.16 10.47 -4.93
C PHE A 50 22.91 11.06 -3.73
N VAL A 51 22.40 10.85 -2.52
CA VAL A 51 23.00 11.39 -1.30
C VAL A 51 23.27 10.26 -0.32
N GLY A 52 24.53 9.98 -0.05
CA GLY A 52 25.00 8.87 0.78
C GLY A 52 26.06 8.03 0.07
N ALA A 53 26.94 7.40 0.83
CA ALA A 53 27.89 6.45 0.25
C ALA A 53 27.11 5.29 -0.40
N LEU A 54 27.48 4.93 -1.62
CA LEU A 54 26.85 3.88 -2.43
C LEU A 54 25.36 4.12 -2.76
N ALA A 55 24.85 5.36 -2.63
CA ALA A 55 23.52 5.72 -3.14
C ALA A 55 23.52 5.68 -4.68
N GLU A 56 22.56 4.98 -5.30
CA GLU A 56 22.71 4.53 -6.70
C GLU A 56 21.36 4.24 -7.39
N ALA A 57 21.41 4.05 -8.72
CA ALA A 57 20.35 3.45 -9.52
C ALA A 57 20.67 1.99 -9.90
N ASN A 58 19.67 1.10 -9.84
CA ASN A 58 19.87 -0.31 -10.16
C ASN A 58 19.84 -0.68 -11.65
N LEU A 59 19.48 0.25 -12.53
CA LEU A 59 19.53 0.13 -13.99
C LEU A 59 19.97 1.46 -14.61
N ASN A 60 20.27 1.43 -15.92
CA ASN A 60 20.54 2.64 -16.71
C ASN A 60 19.23 3.30 -17.14
N ASN A 61 19.34 4.52 -17.67
CA ASN A 61 18.29 5.33 -18.28
C ASN A 61 17.16 5.73 -17.33
N PHE A 62 17.44 5.82 -16.03
CA PHE A 62 16.49 6.38 -15.08
C PHE A 62 16.50 7.90 -15.09
N SER A 63 15.35 8.48 -14.77
CA SER A 63 15.17 9.92 -14.70
C SER A 63 14.26 10.34 -13.57
N ASN A 64 14.50 11.55 -13.04
CA ASN A 64 13.66 12.13 -11.97
C ASN A 64 13.59 11.20 -10.74
N SER A 65 14.75 10.70 -10.32
CA SER A 65 14.83 9.74 -9.21
C SER A 65 15.81 10.20 -8.14
N THR A 66 15.47 9.95 -6.89
CA THR A 66 16.23 10.40 -5.73
C THR A 66 16.49 9.23 -4.79
N ALA A 67 17.76 8.98 -4.45
CA ALA A 67 18.17 8.02 -3.43
C ALA A 67 18.92 8.77 -2.30
N ILE A 68 18.41 8.66 -1.07
CA ILE A 68 19.00 9.32 0.10
C ILE A 68 19.28 8.28 1.19
N GLY A 69 20.54 8.10 1.56
CA GLY A 69 21.03 7.18 2.57
C GLY A 69 22.16 6.28 2.07
N TYR A 70 22.88 5.65 3.01
CA TYR A 70 23.89 4.63 2.69
C TYR A 70 23.24 3.46 1.95
N ASN A 71 23.74 3.11 0.76
CA ASN A 71 23.14 2.08 -0.12
C ASN A 71 21.64 2.27 -0.41
N ALA A 72 21.15 3.51 -0.42
CA ALA A 72 19.82 3.78 -0.94
C ALA A 72 19.83 3.54 -2.46
N VAL A 73 18.90 2.74 -2.97
CA VAL A 73 18.85 2.37 -4.40
C VAL A 73 17.47 2.66 -4.98
N VAL A 74 17.45 3.46 -6.05
CA VAL A 74 16.25 3.64 -6.89
C VAL A 74 16.16 2.54 -7.92
N THR A 75 14.94 2.08 -8.18
CA THR A 75 14.66 0.90 -9.00
C THR A 75 13.85 1.19 -10.25
N ALA A 76 13.40 2.44 -10.42
CA ALA A 76 12.79 2.98 -11.63
C ALA A 76 12.94 4.51 -11.69
N SER A 77 12.51 5.10 -12.81
CA SER A 77 12.29 6.56 -12.94
C SER A 77 11.14 7.04 -12.04
N ASN A 78 11.14 8.33 -11.71
CA ASN A 78 10.09 8.98 -10.91
C ASN A 78 9.94 8.40 -9.50
N GLN A 79 11.04 8.01 -8.86
CA GLN A 79 11.04 7.42 -7.52
C GLN A 79 11.88 8.23 -6.53
N VAL A 80 11.39 8.33 -5.30
CA VAL A 80 12.21 8.77 -4.15
C VAL A 80 12.36 7.59 -3.19
N LYS A 81 13.60 7.23 -2.87
CA LYS A 81 13.95 6.17 -1.91
C LYS A 81 14.77 6.77 -0.78
N ILE A 82 14.26 6.66 0.44
CA ILE A 82 14.91 7.18 1.65
C ILE A 82 15.31 5.98 2.51
N GLY A 83 16.61 5.75 2.61
CA GLY A 83 17.20 4.62 3.31
C GLY A 83 17.37 3.37 2.45
N ASN A 84 17.82 2.31 3.12
CA ASN A 84 18.01 0.97 2.56
C ASN A 84 17.13 -0.05 3.30
N ALA A 85 17.24 -1.34 2.95
CA ALA A 85 16.42 -2.41 3.53
C ALA A 85 16.56 -2.60 5.05
N LEU A 86 17.65 -2.08 5.65
CA LEU A 86 18.01 -2.26 7.06
C LEU A 86 17.54 -1.10 7.94
N VAL A 87 16.99 -0.03 7.34
CA VAL A 87 16.39 1.07 8.10
C VAL A 87 15.23 0.54 8.97
N THR A 88 15.27 0.89 10.25
CA THR A 88 14.28 0.45 11.27
C THR A 88 13.24 1.51 11.59
N ALA A 89 13.54 2.79 11.36
CA ALA A 89 12.61 3.90 11.57
C ALA A 89 12.85 5.01 10.55
N ILE A 90 11.76 5.61 10.08
CA ILE A 90 11.72 6.87 9.35
C ILE A 90 10.75 7.74 10.13
N GLY A 91 11.16 8.95 10.53
CA GLY A 91 10.39 9.74 11.49
C GLY A 91 10.40 11.24 11.19
N GLY A 92 9.37 11.89 11.69
CA GLY A 92 9.16 13.33 11.71
C GLY A 92 8.03 13.65 12.68
N ALA A 93 7.88 14.91 13.10
CA ALA A 93 6.81 15.31 14.00
C ALA A 93 5.41 15.35 13.33
N VAL A 94 5.38 15.34 11.98
CA VAL A 94 4.18 15.45 11.15
C VAL A 94 4.23 14.36 10.07
N ASN A 95 3.05 13.84 9.69
CA ASN A 95 2.90 12.88 8.59
C ASN A 95 3.15 13.51 7.21
N TRP A 96 3.26 12.66 6.19
CA TRP A 96 3.39 13.08 4.79
C TRP A 96 2.11 13.76 4.29
N SER A 97 2.22 15.03 3.89
CA SER A 97 1.16 15.73 3.17
C SER A 97 1.17 15.33 1.70
N VAL A 98 0.00 14.96 1.17
CA VAL A 98 -0.21 14.72 -0.26
C VAL A 98 -1.08 15.83 -0.84
N ILE A 99 -0.82 16.21 -2.09
CA ILE A 99 -1.65 17.21 -2.80
C ILE A 99 -3.05 16.63 -2.95
N SER A 100 -4.06 17.32 -2.43
CA SER A 100 -5.46 16.87 -2.45
C SER A 100 -6.47 18.01 -2.62
N ASP A 101 -5.99 19.19 -3.04
CA ASP A 101 -6.84 20.37 -3.29
C ASP A 101 -7.81 20.11 -4.44
N GLY A 102 -9.10 20.41 -4.23
CA GLY A 102 -10.17 20.17 -5.19
C GLY A 102 -9.98 20.93 -6.51
N ARG A 103 -9.24 22.05 -6.51
CA ARG A 103 -8.95 22.82 -7.74
C ARG A 103 -8.07 22.07 -8.73
N PHE A 104 -7.35 21.06 -8.27
CA PHE A 104 -6.43 20.25 -9.10
C PHE A 104 -6.95 18.83 -9.31
N LYS A 105 -8.26 18.59 -9.09
CA LYS A 105 -8.92 17.32 -9.34
C LYS A 105 -9.96 17.48 -10.46
N ASN A 106 -9.92 16.58 -11.44
CA ASN A 106 -10.90 16.50 -12.52
C ASN A 106 -11.60 15.13 -12.43
N ASP A 107 -12.74 14.99 -13.12
CA ASP A 107 -13.48 13.72 -13.23
C ASP A 107 -13.82 13.06 -11.88
N ILE A 108 -14.24 13.88 -10.90
CA ILE A 108 -14.57 13.43 -9.54
C ILE A 108 -15.85 12.57 -9.56
N LYS A 109 -15.75 11.31 -9.10
CA LYS A 109 -16.84 10.33 -9.03
C LYS A 109 -16.83 9.58 -7.69
N GLU A 110 -17.98 9.03 -7.31
CA GLU A 110 -18.18 8.25 -6.08
C GLU A 110 -18.20 6.72 -6.34
N ASP A 111 -17.27 6.24 -7.16
CA ASP A 111 -17.20 4.87 -7.69
C ASP A 111 -16.16 3.98 -7.01
N ILE A 112 -15.79 4.31 -5.77
CA ILE A 112 -14.86 3.50 -4.98
C ILE A 112 -15.56 2.23 -4.48
N PRO A 113 -14.99 1.03 -4.68
CA PRO A 113 -15.51 -0.18 -4.07
C PRO A 113 -15.10 -0.25 -2.59
N GLY A 114 -16.10 -0.32 -1.70
CA GLY A 114 -15.89 -0.46 -0.28
C GLY A 114 -15.74 -1.92 0.14
N LEU A 115 -16.81 -2.46 0.72
CA LEU A 115 -16.86 -3.78 1.35
C LEU A 115 -16.44 -4.92 0.40
N PRO A 116 -16.81 -4.94 -0.90
CA PRO A 116 -16.34 -5.99 -1.82
C PRO A 116 -14.82 -6.06 -1.92
N PHE A 117 -14.14 -4.91 -1.99
CA PHE A 117 -12.67 -4.86 -2.07
C PHE A 117 -12.04 -5.25 -0.74
N ILE A 118 -12.52 -4.67 0.36
CA ILE A 118 -11.98 -4.94 1.70
C ILE A 118 -12.09 -6.41 2.09
N LEU A 119 -13.20 -7.09 1.76
CA LEU A 119 -13.39 -8.52 2.03
C LEU A 119 -12.54 -9.43 1.13
N ALA A 120 -12.09 -8.95 -0.03
CA ALA A 120 -11.21 -9.70 -0.92
C ALA A 120 -9.74 -9.68 -0.48
N LEU A 121 -9.36 -8.78 0.43
CA LEU A 121 -8.00 -8.68 0.95
C LEU A 121 -7.67 -9.82 1.92
N ARG A 122 -6.43 -10.31 1.86
CA ARG A 122 -5.92 -11.34 2.77
C ARG A 122 -4.83 -10.77 3.68
N PRO A 123 -5.15 -10.43 4.95
CA PRO A 123 -4.14 -10.05 5.92
C PRO A 123 -3.19 -11.21 6.21
N VAL A 124 -1.90 -10.93 6.30
CA VAL A 124 -0.86 -11.92 6.60
C VAL A 124 0.09 -11.44 7.69
N SER A 125 0.83 -12.38 8.27
CA SER A 125 2.02 -12.08 9.06
C SER A 125 3.23 -12.75 8.40
N TYR A 126 4.36 -12.06 8.41
CA TYR A 126 5.56 -12.48 7.67
C TYR A 126 6.84 -11.98 8.33
N ASN A 127 7.96 -12.63 7.96
CA ASN A 127 9.31 -12.16 8.23
C ASN A 127 9.92 -11.71 6.90
N LEU A 128 10.67 -10.60 6.91
CA LEU A 128 11.26 -10.07 5.68
C LEU A 128 12.51 -10.88 5.30
N ASN A 129 12.52 -11.45 4.10
CA ASN A 129 13.74 -12.00 3.51
C ASN A 129 14.58 -10.87 2.91
N VAL A 130 15.33 -10.20 3.77
CA VAL A 130 16.18 -9.05 3.40
C VAL A 130 17.23 -9.42 2.36
N ILE A 131 17.81 -10.63 2.45
CA ILE A 131 18.86 -11.08 1.51
C ILE A 131 18.29 -11.17 0.10
N SER A 132 17.15 -11.86 -0.05
CA SER A 132 16.49 -11.99 -1.36
C SER A 132 16.14 -10.62 -1.94
N TYR A 133 15.62 -9.71 -1.11
CA TYR A 133 15.30 -8.34 -1.52
C TYR A 133 16.55 -7.57 -1.99
N LEU A 134 17.64 -7.60 -1.22
CA LEU A 134 18.88 -6.90 -1.58
C LEU A 134 19.54 -7.50 -2.83
N ASN A 135 19.55 -8.83 -2.99
CA ASN A 135 20.00 -9.49 -4.21
C ASN A 135 19.17 -9.08 -5.43
N HIS A 136 17.89 -8.81 -5.24
CA HIS A 136 17.01 -8.34 -6.30
C HIS A 136 17.36 -6.92 -6.73
N ILE A 137 17.49 -5.99 -5.78
CA ILE A 137 17.59 -4.55 -6.10
C ILE A 137 19.02 -4.03 -6.28
N LEU A 138 20.04 -4.68 -5.72
CA LEU A 138 21.39 -4.12 -5.74
C LEU A 138 22.10 -4.38 -7.07
N PRO A 139 22.77 -3.36 -7.66
CA PRO A 139 23.55 -3.47 -8.90
C PRO A 139 24.50 -4.67 -8.99
N ASN A 140 25.21 -4.96 -7.90
CA ASN A 140 26.39 -5.84 -7.92
C ASN A 140 26.21 -7.10 -7.05
N GLY A 141 25.03 -7.36 -6.49
CA GLY A 141 24.70 -8.59 -5.76
C GLY A 141 25.59 -8.98 -4.56
N ASN A 142 26.61 -8.21 -4.20
CA ASN A 142 27.49 -8.50 -3.06
C ASN A 142 26.83 -8.03 -1.76
N VAL A 143 25.85 -8.80 -1.32
CA VAL A 143 25.07 -8.53 -0.11
C VAL A 143 25.85 -8.93 1.15
N ASP A 144 26.81 -9.85 1.03
CA ASP A 144 27.60 -10.38 2.15
C ASP A 144 28.35 -9.29 2.93
N SER A 145 28.92 -8.32 2.21
CA SER A 145 29.63 -7.19 2.83
C SER A 145 28.68 -6.24 3.59
N LEU A 146 27.42 -6.13 3.14
CA LEU A 146 26.40 -5.31 3.80
C LEU A 146 25.87 -5.98 5.07
N ILE A 147 25.69 -7.31 5.01
CA ILE A 147 25.19 -8.12 6.12
C ILE A 147 26.23 -8.20 7.25
N ALA A 148 27.50 -8.43 6.89
CA ALA A 148 28.57 -8.55 7.87
C ALA A 148 28.81 -7.23 8.64
N ALA A 149 28.54 -6.10 8.01
CA ALA A 149 28.76 -4.77 8.58
C ALA A 149 27.60 -4.24 9.43
N ASP A 150 26.39 -4.83 9.38
CA ASP A 150 25.19 -4.25 9.97
C ASP A 150 24.64 -5.07 11.16
N HIS A 151 24.72 -4.46 12.35
CA HIS A 151 24.23 -5.05 13.61
C HIS A 151 22.71 -5.26 13.65
N ASN A 152 21.91 -4.55 12.84
CA ASN A 152 20.46 -4.62 12.81
C ASN A 152 19.92 -5.70 11.86
N PHE A 153 20.77 -6.33 11.03
CA PHE A 153 20.34 -7.35 10.08
C PHE A 153 19.57 -8.51 10.74
N LYS A 154 20.09 -9.03 11.87
CA LYS A 154 19.41 -10.09 12.64
C LYS A 154 18.05 -9.64 13.16
N VAL A 155 17.98 -8.43 13.71
CA VAL A 155 16.73 -7.85 14.22
C VAL A 155 15.70 -7.74 13.09
N LYS A 156 16.08 -7.22 11.93
CA LYS A 156 15.18 -7.02 10.78
C LYS A 156 14.62 -8.34 10.24
N THR A 157 15.45 -9.36 10.11
CA THR A 157 15.03 -10.68 9.58
C THR A 157 14.18 -11.48 10.57
N GLN A 158 14.41 -11.30 11.87
CA GLN A 158 13.65 -11.99 12.92
C GLN A 158 12.38 -11.27 13.36
N THR A 159 12.21 -9.99 13.00
CA THR A 159 10.99 -9.24 13.31
C THR A 159 9.81 -9.81 12.53
N ARG A 160 8.73 -10.14 13.25
CA ARG A 160 7.46 -10.54 12.67
C ARG A 160 6.62 -9.31 12.37
N TYR A 161 6.27 -9.12 11.10
CA TYR A 161 5.44 -8.04 10.60
C TYR A 161 4.03 -8.54 10.29
N THR A 162 3.08 -7.61 10.21
CA THR A 162 1.73 -7.85 9.69
C THR A 162 1.49 -6.93 8.50
N GLY A 163 0.69 -7.39 7.54
CA GLY A 163 0.42 -6.61 6.34
C GLY A 163 -0.25 -7.40 5.23
N PHE A 164 0.00 -6.96 4.00
CA PHE A 164 -0.53 -7.58 2.79
C PHE A 164 0.58 -7.95 1.80
N ILE A 165 0.34 -8.98 1.00
CA ILE A 165 1.16 -9.30 -0.17
C ILE A 165 0.66 -8.44 -1.33
N ALA A 166 1.51 -7.55 -1.84
CA ALA A 166 1.11 -6.54 -2.83
C ALA A 166 0.50 -7.14 -4.12
N GLN A 167 1.01 -8.28 -4.58
CA GLN A 167 0.46 -9.02 -5.73
C GLN A 167 -0.96 -9.54 -5.45
N GLU A 168 -1.25 -9.94 -4.21
CA GLU A 168 -2.59 -10.38 -3.83
C GLU A 168 -3.55 -9.20 -3.70
N VAL A 169 -3.05 -8.01 -3.29
CA VAL A 169 -3.83 -6.78 -3.31
C VAL A 169 -4.21 -6.39 -4.74
N GLU A 170 -3.28 -6.49 -5.69
CA GLU A 170 -3.57 -6.28 -7.12
C GLU A 170 -4.69 -7.20 -7.59
N VAL A 171 -4.57 -8.51 -7.34
CA VAL A 171 -5.61 -9.49 -7.71
C VAL A 171 -6.95 -9.19 -7.04
N ALA A 172 -6.96 -8.72 -5.78
CA ALA A 172 -8.17 -8.33 -5.09
C ALA A 172 -8.83 -7.10 -5.72
N ALA A 173 -8.03 -6.10 -6.11
CA ALA A 173 -8.51 -4.90 -6.77
C ALA A 173 -9.09 -5.22 -8.16
N ASP A 174 -8.39 -6.03 -8.95
CA ASP A 174 -8.84 -6.47 -10.28
C ASP A 174 -10.18 -7.22 -10.21
N LYS A 175 -10.36 -8.09 -9.21
CA LYS A 175 -11.62 -8.83 -8.98
C LYS A 175 -12.82 -7.92 -8.73
N THR A 176 -12.61 -6.72 -8.19
CA THR A 176 -13.67 -5.76 -7.92
C THR A 176 -13.73 -4.65 -8.96
N GLY A 177 -13.02 -4.77 -10.08
CA GLY A 177 -12.94 -3.75 -11.12
C GLY A 177 -12.30 -2.45 -10.63
N TYR A 178 -11.44 -2.52 -9.61
CA TYR A 178 -10.84 -1.35 -8.98
C TYR A 178 -9.41 -1.15 -9.49
N ASP A 179 -9.15 -0.01 -10.15
CA ASP A 179 -7.78 0.43 -10.41
C ASP A 179 -7.19 1.09 -9.16
N PHE A 180 -6.73 0.26 -8.23
CA PHE A 180 -6.33 0.72 -6.91
C PHE A 180 -4.94 1.37 -6.92
N SER A 181 -4.91 2.71 -6.77
CA SER A 181 -3.69 3.53 -6.67
C SER A 181 -2.75 3.14 -5.51
N GLY A 182 -3.24 2.36 -4.53
CA GLY A 182 -2.45 1.88 -3.41
C GLY A 182 -1.43 0.80 -3.77
N VAL A 183 -1.54 0.15 -4.92
CA VAL A 183 -0.55 -0.84 -5.38
C VAL A 183 0.43 -0.18 -6.36
N GLN A 184 1.71 -0.23 -6.03
CA GLN A 184 2.77 0.10 -6.98
C GLN A 184 3.27 -1.19 -7.64
N LYS A 185 3.01 -1.31 -8.94
CA LYS A 185 3.52 -2.40 -9.78
C LYS A 185 4.98 -2.12 -10.18
N PRO A 186 5.83 -3.16 -10.32
CA PRO A 186 7.21 -2.97 -10.77
C PRO A 186 7.26 -2.46 -12.21
N SER A 187 8.08 -1.45 -12.48
CA SER A 187 8.23 -0.89 -13.83
C SER A 187 9.24 -1.65 -14.70
N ASN A 188 10.01 -2.57 -14.11
CA ASN A 188 11.02 -3.40 -14.78
C ASN A 188 11.35 -4.62 -13.91
N GLU A 189 12.20 -5.52 -14.42
CA GLU A 189 12.58 -6.77 -13.76
C GLU A 189 13.33 -6.61 -12.44
N LYS A 190 13.94 -5.45 -12.18
CA LYS A 190 14.69 -5.14 -10.95
C LYS A 190 13.92 -4.22 -9.99
N ASP A 191 12.71 -3.80 -10.38
CA ASP A 191 11.80 -3.08 -9.49
C ASP A 191 11.00 -4.06 -8.64
N THR A 192 10.33 -3.56 -7.61
CA THR A 192 9.57 -4.39 -6.67
C THR A 192 8.16 -3.86 -6.49
N TYR A 193 7.22 -4.78 -6.27
CA TYR A 193 5.92 -4.42 -5.77
C TYR A 193 6.00 -3.68 -4.43
N ALA A 194 5.11 -2.70 -4.23
CA ALA A 194 4.91 -2.03 -2.95
C ALA A 194 3.44 -1.68 -2.74
N VAL A 195 3.06 -1.46 -1.47
CA VAL A 195 1.72 -1.01 -1.07
C VAL A 195 1.81 0.32 -0.33
N ARG A 196 0.85 1.21 -0.60
CA ARG A 196 0.66 2.50 0.07
C ARG A 196 -0.48 2.36 1.07
N TYR A 197 -0.16 2.06 2.34
CA TYR A 197 -1.18 1.78 3.37
C TYR A 197 -2.20 2.92 3.57
N ALA A 198 -1.81 4.18 3.37
CA ALA A 198 -2.72 5.32 3.49
C ALA A 198 -3.85 5.29 2.45
N GLU A 199 -3.62 4.72 1.26
CA GLU A 199 -4.62 4.66 0.18
C GLU A 199 -5.77 3.70 0.53
N PHE A 200 -5.57 2.76 1.46
CA PHE A 200 -6.64 1.86 1.92
C PHE A 200 -7.69 2.57 2.79
N VAL A 201 -7.40 3.77 3.31
CA VAL A 201 -8.35 4.51 4.15
C VAL A 201 -9.63 4.84 3.37
N VAL A 202 -9.52 5.22 2.09
CA VAL A 202 -10.67 5.59 1.26
C VAL A 202 -11.65 4.43 1.06
N PRO A 203 -11.23 3.24 0.57
CA PRO A 203 -12.14 2.09 0.48
C PRO A 203 -12.61 1.58 1.85
N LEU A 204 -11.83 1.74 2.93
CA LEU A 204 -12.31 1.44 4.29
C LEU A 204 -13.45 2.37 4.71
N VAL A 205 -13.35 3.68 4.44
CA VAL A 205 -14.44 4.63 4.69
C VAL A 205 -15.69 4.21 3.91
N LYS A 206 -15.53 3.87 2.62
CA LYS A 206 -16.64 3.40 1.80
C LYS A 206 -17.26 2.11 2.33
N ALA A 207 -16.44 1.15 2.76
CA ALA A 207 -16.93 -0.09 3.37
C ALA A 207 -17.73 0.17 4.65
N VAL A 208 -17.28 1.11 5.49
CA VAL A 208 -18.00 1.51 6.71
C VAL A 208 -19.33 2.19 6.38
N GLN A 209 -19.37 3.04 5.35
CA GLN A 209 -20.62 3.65 4.87
C GLN A 209 -21.62 2.58 4.38
N GLU A 210 -21.15 1.62 3.58
CA GLU A 210 -21.97 0.51 3.08
C GLU A 210 -22.51 -0.36 4.24
N LEU A 211 -21.66 -0.67 5.23
CA LEU A 211 -22.07 -1.40 6.43
C LEU A 211 -23.09 -0.63 7.26
N ALA A 212 -22.93 0.69 7.41
CA ALA A 212 -23.88 1.53 8.13
C ALA A 212 -25.26 1.51 7.45
N SER A 213 -25.31 1.69 6.12
CA SER A 213 -26.56 1.62 5.36
C SER A 213 -27.22 0.23 5.45
N ALA A 214 -26.45 -0.85 5.39
CA ALA A 214 -26.97 -2.20 5.56
C ALA A 214 -27.55 -2.43 6.97
N ASN A 215 -26.91 -1.89 8.01
CA ASN A 215 -27.38 -2.01 9.38
C ASN A 215 -28.67 -1.24 9.63
N GLU A 216 -28.81 -0.03 9.08
CA GLU A 216 -30.06 0.75 9.15
C GLU A 216 -31.23 -0.02 8.51
N LEU A 217 -30.98 -0.63 7.34
CA LEU A 217 -31.98 -1.46 6.66
C LEU A 217 -32.38 -2.70 7.49
N LEU A 218 -31.41 -3.36 8.14
CA LEU A 218 -31.68 -4.49 9.03
C LEU A 218 -32.54 -4.07 10.23
N VAL A 219 -32.27 -2.91 10.83
CA VAL A 219 -33.07 -2.39 11.95
C VAL A 219 -34.51 -2.12 11.53
N VAL A 220 -34.73 -1.50 10.35
CA VAL A 220 -36.08 -1.26 9.82
C VAL A 220 -36.79 -2.59 9.57
N THR A 221 -36.12 -3.54 8.92
CA THR A 221 -36.68 -4.87 8.61
C THR A 221 -37.09 -5.61 9.88
N ASN A 222 -36.25 -5.58 10.92
CA ASN A 222 -36.56 -6.21 12.20
C ASN A 222 -37.81 -5.60 12.86
N LYS A 223 -37.95 -4.26 12.86
CA LYS A 223 -39.15 -3.60 13.37
C LYS A 223 -40.41 -4.00 12.61
N GLU A 224 -40.32 -4.12 11.29
CA GLU A 224 -41.46 -4.57 10.47
C GLU A 224 -41.83 -6.03 10.78
N LEU A 225 -40.84 -6.91 10.96
CA LEU A 225 -41.06 -8.30 11.32
C LEU A 225 -41.70 -8.43 12.71
N GLU A 226 -41.22 -7.67 13.70
CA GLU A 226 -41.83 -7.60 15.04
C GLU A 226 -43.29 -7.15 14.99
N ALA A 227 -43.61 -6.11 14.20
CA ALA A 227 -44.97 -5.64 14.02
C ALA A 227 -45.89 -6.71 13.36
N ARG A 228 -45.37 -7.45 12.37
CA ARG A 228 -46.09 -8.56 11.74
C ARG A 228 -46.33 -9.72 12.72
N ILE A 229 -45.33 -10.09 13.51
CA ILE A 229 -45.44 -11.14 14.55
C ILE A 229 -46.51 -10.76 15.57
N ASN A 230 -46.51 -9.51 16.07
CA ASN A 230 -47.53 -9.04 16.99
C ASN A 230 -48.94 -9.11 16.39
N THR A 231 -49.10 -8.72 15.13
CA THR A 231 -50.38 -8.81 14.42
C THR A 231 -50.87 -10.25 14.30
N ILE A 232 -49.97 -11.19 14.00
CA ILE A 232 -50.29 -12.63 13.92
C ILE A 232 -50.72 -13.16 15.28
N ASN A 233 -49.99 -12.83 16.35
CA ASN A 233 -50.31 -13.27 17.71
C ASN A 233 -51.68 -12.76 18.16
N ILE A 234 -52.03 -11.51 17.83
CA ILE A 234 -53.37 -10.95 18.11
C ILE A 234 -54.45 -11.76 17.38
N ARG A 235 -54.26 -12.04 16.08
CA ARG A 235 -55.22 -12.82 15.29
C ARG A 235 -55.34 -14.26 15.78
N MET A 236 -54.24 -14.88 16.21
CA MET A 236 -54.26 -16.22 16.81
C MET A 236 -55.09 -16.24 18.08
N ALA A 237 -54.87 -15.28 18.99
CA ALA A 237 -55.66 -15.17 20.21
C ALA A 237 -57.16 -14.94 19.93
N GLU A 238 -57.50 -14.15 18.90
CA GLU A 238 -58.89 -13.97 18.47
C GLU A 238 -59.51 -15.27 17.93
N ILE A 239 -58.76 -16.05 17.15
CA ILE A 239 -59.20 -17.33 16.61
C ILE A 239 -59.38 -18.35 17.73
N GLU A 240 -58.42 -18.46 18.66
CA GLU A 240 -58.50 -19.34 19.83
C GLU A 240 -59.74 -19.04 20.67
N LYS A 241 -59.99 -17.74 20.96
CA LYS A 241 -61.19 -17.31 21.67
C LYS A 241 -62.48 -17.72 20.95
N ARG A 242 -62.55 -17.51 19.62
CA ARG A 242 -63.72 -17.89 18.82
C ARG A 242 -63.94 -19.41 18.81
N LEU A 243 -62.87 -20.19 18.81
CA LEU A 243 -62.94 -21.65 18.87
C LEU A 243 -63.50 -22.11 20.23
N ASP A 244 -63.00 -21.56 21.33
CA ASP A 244 -63.50 -21.82 22.68
C ASP A 244 -64.99 -21.49 22.84
N ASP A 245 -65.42 -20.34 22.31
CA ASP A 245 -66.82 -19.92 22.34
C ASP A 245 -67.72 -20.86 21.51
N SER A 246 -67.21 -21.40 20.39
CA SER A 246 -67.94 -22.38 19.58
C SER A 246 -68.10 -23.75 20.26
N LEU A 247 -67.06 -24.22 20.98
CA LEU A 247 -67.12 -25.49 21.71
C LEU A 247 -68.09 -25.46 22.90
N LYS A 248 -68.25 -24.29 23.53
CA LYS A 248 -69.23 -24.09 24.62
C LYS A 248 -70.68 -24.09 24.15
N THR A 249 -70.93 -23.66 22.91
CA THR A 249 -72.28 -23.58 22.37
C THR A 249 -72.80 -24.96 21.91
N ASP A 250 -71.95 -25.81 21.31
CA ASP A 250 -72.32 -27.18 20.90
C ASP A 250 -72.63 -28.13 22.08
N THR A 251 -71.96 -27.97 23.23
CA THR A 251 -72.22 -28.80 24.42
C THR A 251 -73.56 -28.48 25.11
N SER A 252 -74.13 -27.29 24.87
CA SER A 252 -75.44 -26.89 25.40
C SER A 252 -76.63 -27.30 24.52
N GLY A 253 -76.38 -27.70 23.26
CA GLY A 253 -77.42 -28.09 22.30
C GLY A 253 -77.78 -29.58 22.28
N SER A 254 -77.02 -30.45 22.96
CA SER A 254 -77.17 -31.91 22.86
C SER A 254 -77.95 -32.55 24.02
N ILE A 255 -78.69 -31.78 24.81
CA ILE A 255 -79.63 -32.29 25.83
C ILE A 255 -81.06 -31.97 25.39
N LYS A 256 -81.61 -32.77 24.48
CA LYS A 256 -83.05 -33.01 24.32
C LYS A 256 -83.27 -34.42 23.82
#